data_AF-A0A5B6YZV4-F1
#
_entry.id   AF-A0A5B6YZV4-F1
#
_cell.length_a   1.000
_cell.length_b   1.000
_cell.length_c   1.000
_cell.angle_alpha   90.00
_cell.angle_beta   90.00
_cell.angle_gamma   90.00
#
_symmetry.space_group_name_H-M   'P 1'
#
loop_
_entity.id
_entity.type
_entity.pdbx_description
1 polymer ?
#
loop_
_entity_poly.entity_id
_entity_poly.type
_entity_poly.pdbx_seq_one_letter_code
_entity_poly.pdbx_strand_id
1 'polypeptide(L)'
;KFLKCSCCRKSGNIPLPSMHDTSIMYMLAQEHGDLINVHDWYQSFKATMLHPSIKVKQRSKQLPSRKKRKDADESQNKSEASVQAQFCRAVKELQITGLLRMPSKRRPDYVQRVAFGL
;
A
#
# COMPACT_ATOMS: atom_id res chain seq x y z
N LYS A 1 6.28 -13.50 -9.81
CA LYS A 1 5.99 -13.64 -8.36
C LYS A 1 7.13 -14.39 -7.68
N PHE A 2 8.01 -13.69 -6.95
CA PHE A 2 9.25 -14.25 -6.41
C PHE A 2 9.08 -14.91 -5.02
N LEU A 3 8.43 -14.22 -4.07
CA LEU A 3 8.31 -14.67 -2.67
C LEU A 3 7.34 -15.86 -2.46
N LYS A 4 6.53 -16.23 -3.48
CA LYS A 4 5.61 -17.39 -3.50
C LYS A 4 4.73 -17.57 -2.24
N CYS A 5 4.47 -16.52 -1.48
CA CYS A 5 3.67 -16.58 -0.26
C CYS A 5 2.18 -16.87 -0.54
N SER A 6 1.48 -17.46 0.42
CA SER A 6 0.03 -17.69 0.35
C SER A 6 -0.78 -16.39 0.50
N CYS A 7 -0.27 -15.42 1.24
CA CYS A 7 -0.96 -14.17 1.59
C CYS A 7 -1.03 -13.12 0.46
N CYS A 8 -0.14 -13.18 -0.53
CA CYS A 8 -0.12 -12.25 -1.69
C CYS A 8 -0.32 -12.98 -3.03
N ARG A 9 -0.70 -14.26 -3.00
CA ARG A 9 -0.78 -15.08 -4.22
C ARG A 9 -1.89 -14.63 -5.17
N LYS A 10 -2.94 -13.99 -4.63
CA LYS A 10 -4.19 -13.68 -5.36
C LYS A 10 -4.40 -12.18 -5.66
N SER A 11 -3.51 -11.29 -5.24
CA SER A 11 -3.56 -9.91 -5.76
C SER A 11 -3.16 -9.91 -7.23
N GLY A 12 -4.00 -9.31 -8.06
CA GLY A 12 -3.62 -8.81 -9.38
C GLY A 12 -2.81 -7.52 -9.21
N ASN A 13 -3.20 -6.46 -9.91
CA ASN A 13 -2.57 -5.13 -9.80
C ASN A 13 -3.06 -4.29 -8.61
N ILE A 14 -3.76 -4.90 -7.65
CA ILE A 14 -4.34 -4.18 -6.50
C ILE A 14 -3.37 -4.33 -5.31
N PRO A 15 -2.95 -3.21 -4.69
CA PRO A 15 -2.09 -3.25 -3.51
C PRO A 15 -2.81 -3.90 -2.32
N LEU A 16 -2.13 -4.82 -1.65
CA LEU A 16 -2.61 -5.47 -0.43
C LEU A 16 -1.70 -5.14 0.75
N PRO A 17 -2.22 -4.92 1.97
CA PRO A 17 -1.39 -4.68 3.15
C PRO A 17 -0.50 -5.86 3.56
N SER A 18 -0.71 -7.05 3.00
CA SER A 18 0.17 -8.21 3.20
C SER A 18 1.46 -8.17 2.35
N MET A 19 1.53 -7.27 1.37
CA MET A 19 2.69 -7.11 0.49
C MET A 19 3.79 -6.29 1.15
N HIS A 20 5.00 -6.38 0.62
CA HIS A 20 6.11 -5.55 1.08
C HIS A 20 5.83 -4.06 0.81
N ASP A 21 6.19 -3.18 1.74
CA ASP A 21 5.91 -1.74 1.68
C ASP A 21 6.39 -1.12 0.34
N THR A 22 7.59 -1.47 -0.12
CA THR A 22 8.13 -1.03 -1.43
C THR A 22 7.26 -1.46 -2.61
N SER A 23 6.72 -2.69 -2.57
CA SER A 23 5.86 -3.19 -3.64
C SER A 23 4.54 -2.42 -3.68
N ILE A 24 3.97 -2.14 -2.50
CA ILE A 24 2.76 -1.32 -2.39
C ILE A 24 3.01 0.08 -2.93
N MET A 25 4.09 0.73 -2.49
CA MET A 25 4.47 2.06 -2.96
C MET A 25 4.73 2.11 -4.46
N TYR A 26 5.40 1.09 -5.01
CA TYR A 26 5.63 0.99 -6.45
C TYR A 26 4.31 0.90 -7.24
N MET A 27 3.37 0.05 -6.81
CA MET A 27 2.06 -0.04 -7.47
C MET A 27 1.28 1.26 -7.38
N LEU A 28 1.24 1.89 -6.20
CA LEU A 28 0.57 3.18 -6.02
C LEU A 28 1.19 4.26 -6.92
N ALA A 29 2.52 4.28 -7.07
CA ALA A 29 3.19 5.22 -7.95
C ALA A 29 2.77 5.06 -9.43
N GLN A 30 2.44 3.85 -9.88
CA GLN A 30 2.01 3.62 -11.26
C GLN A 30 0.66 4.26 -11.61
N GLU A 31 -0.19 4.52 -10.61
CA GLU A 31 -1.48 5.20 -10.79
C GLU A 31 -1.33 6.69 -11.11
N HIS A 32 -0.15 7.26 -10.84
CA HIS A 32 0.17 8.66 -11.11
C HIS A 32 0.93 8.83 -12.44
N GLY A 33 0.85 10.05 -12.99
CA GLY A 33 1.67 10.47 -14.14
C GLY A 33 3.13 10.73 -13.77
N ASP A 34 3.79 11.67 -14.45
CA ASP A 34 5.20 12.00 -14.23
C ASP A 34 5.50 12.50 -12.81
N LEU A 35 4.63 13.36 -12.27
CA LEU A 35 4.78 13.93 -10.94
C LEU A 35 3.74 13.34 -9.98
N ILE A 36 4.20 13.02 -8.77
CA ILE A 36 3.38 12.49 -7.68
C ILE A 36 3.39 13.50 -6.54
N ASN A 37 2.22 13.94 -6.09
CA ASN A 37 2.09 14.73 -4.86
C ASN A 37 2.39 13.83 -3.65
N VAL A 38 3.35 14.23 -2.81
CA VAL A 38 3.82 13.42 -1.68
C VAL A 38 2.73 13.22 -0.63
N HIS A 39 1.89 14.23 -0.39
CA HIS A 39 0.80 14.14 0.58
C HIS A 39 -0.24 13.11 0.11
N ASP A 40 -0.72 13.23 -1.12
CA ASP A 40 -1.75 12.34 -1.65
C ASP A 40 -1.25 10.89 -1.71
N TRP A 41 0.02 10.71 -2.09
CA TRP A 41 0.64 9.40 -2.13
C TRP A 41 0.78 8.76 -0.74
N TYR A 42 1.11 9.56 0.28
CA TYR A 42 1.10 9.11 1.67
C TYR A 42 -0.30 8.71 2.13
N GLN A 43 -1.34 9.48 1.80
CA GLN A 43 -2.72 9.13 2.16
C GLN A 43 -3.15 7.81 1.51
N SER A 44 -2.82 7.57 0.24
CA SER A 44 -3.09 6.30 -0.45
C SER A 44 -2.35 5.12 0.20
N PHE A 45 -1.09 5.30 0.59
CA PHE A 45 -0.32 4.29 1.32
C PHE A 45 -0.94 3.99 2.69
N LYS A 46 -1.27 5.03 3.46
CA LYS A 46 -1.92 4.93 4.78
C LYS A 46 -3.26 4.20 4.68
N ALA A 47 -4.09 4.53 3.69
CA ALA A 47 -5.36 3.86 3.45
C ALA A 47 -5.19 2.37 3.14
N THR A 48 -4.19 2.01 2.32
CA THR A 48 -3.87 0.61 1.99
C THR A 48 -3.42 -0.18 3.23
N MET A 49 -2.64 0.45 4.11
CA MET A 49 -2.09 -0.18 5.32
C MET A 49 -3.11 -0.35 6.44
N LEU A 50 -4.02 0.62 6.60
CA LEU A 50 -4.98 0.65 7.71
C LEU A 50 -6.31 -0.02 7.36
N HIS A 51 -6.69 -0.05 6.08
CA HIS A 51 -7.89 -0.74 5.63
C HIS A 51 -7.48 -1.97 4.82
N PRO A 52 -7.27 -3.13 5.45
CA PRO A 52 -7.29 -4.39 4.72
C PRO A 52 -8.67 -4.50 4.10
N SER A 53 -8.72 -4.26 2.78
CA SER A 53 -9.91 -4.30 1.94
C SER A 53 -10.98 -5.20 2.55
N ILE A 54 -12.07 -4.58 3.03
CA ILE A 54 -13.27 -5.31 3.46
C ILE A 54 -13.52 -6.31 2.33
N LYS A 55 -13.40 -7.60 2.64
CA LYS A 55 -13.72 -8.68 1.72
C LYS A 55 -15.03 -8.27 1.05
N VAL A 56 -14.99 -7.98 -0.25
CA VAL A 56 -16.20 -7.74 -1.04
C VAL A 56 -17.09 -8.94 -0.75
N LYS A 57 -18.13 -8.73 0.05
CA LYS A 57 -19.17 -9.71 0.34
C LYS A 57 -19.78 -10.02 -1.02
N GLN A 58 -19.31 -11.10 -1.67
CA GLN A 58 -20.15 -11.79 -2.62
C GLN A 58 -21.41 -12.18 -1.84
N ARG A 59 -22.53 -11.55 -2.22
CA ARG A 59 -23.86 -11.99 -1.83
C ARG A 59 -24.02 -13.42 -2.34
N SER A 60 -23.78 -14.40 -1.48
CA SER A 60 -24.35 -15.73 -1.63
C SER A 60 -25.22 -16.02 -0.42
N LYS A 61 -26.32 -16.70 -0.74
CA LYS A 61 -27.61 -16.70 -0.05
C LYS A 61 -27.54 -17.34 1.35
N GLN A 62 -28.50 -16.90 2.16
CA GLN A 62 -28.95 -17.38 3.47
C GLN A 62 -28.52 -18.80 3.91
N LEU A 63 -28.04 -18.92 5.15
CA LEU A 63 -28.48 -19.93 6.14
C LEU A 63 -28.12 -19.46 7.57
N PRO A 64 -28.89 -19.82 8.62
CA PRO A 64 -28.85 -19.11 9.90
C PRO A 64 -27.98 -19.78 10.98
N SER A 65 -27.43 -18.91 11.84
CA SER A 65 -27.09 -19.08 13.27
C SER A 65 -26.08 -20.16 13.67
N ARG A 66 -24.99 -19.74 14.36
CA ARG A 66 -24.76 -20.04 15.80
C ARG A 66 -23.38 -19.58 16.29
N LYS A 67 -23.42 -18.86 17.43
CA LYS A 67 -22.53 -18.99 18.60
C LYS A 67 -21.09 -18.45 18.53
N LYS A 68 -20.95 -17.19 18.95
CA LYS A 68 -20.00 -16.66 19.95
C LYS A 68 -18.61 -17.32 19.99
N ARG A 69 -17.62 -16.71 19.32
CA ARG A 69 -16.23 -16.63 19.81
C ARG A 69 -15.71 -15.22 19.62
N LYS A 70 -15.27 -14.66 20.74
CA LYS A 70 -14.59 -13.38 20.89
C LYS A 70 -13.12 -13.70 20.62
N ASP A 71 -12.76 -13.82 19.34
CA ASP A 71 -11.35 -13.87 18.96
C ASP A 71 -10.85 -12.42 18.90
N ALA A 72 -9.79 -12.17 19.65
CA ALA A 72 -9.11 -10.90 19.72
C ALA A 72 -8.61 -10.52 18.32
N ASP A 73 -9.34 -9.65 17.63
CA ASP A 73 -8.82 -8.91 16.49
C ASP A 73 -7.86 -7.86 17.04
N GLU A 74 -6.65 -8.32 17.34
CA GLU A 74 -5.48 -7.47 17.57
C GLU A 74 -5.06 -6.90 16.21
N SER A 75 -5.99 -6.23 15.52
CA SER A 75 -5.69 -5.38 14.38
C SER A 75 -4.88 -4.23 14.96
N GLN A 76 -3.56 -4.45 14.97
CA GLN A 76 -2.55 -3.51 15.39
C GLN A 76 -2.93 -2.14 14.85
N ASN A 77 -3.41 -1.26 15.73
CA ASN A 77 -3.51 0.16 15.45
C ASN A 77 -2.07 0.64 15.27
N LYS A 78 -1.50 0.44 14.07
CA LYS A 78 -0.19 0.97 13.71
C LYS A 78 -0.26 2.46 13.98
N SER A 79 0.61 2.94 14.86
CA SER A 79 0.68 4.37 15.13
C SER A 79 0.94 5.12 13.84
N GLU A 80 0.40 6.33 13.73
CA GLU A 80 0.64 7.20 12.57
C GLU A 80 2.14 7.37 12.29
N ALA A 81 2.95 7.49 13.35
CA ALA A 81 4.40 7.53 13.26
C ALA A 81 5.01 6.27 12.60
N SER A 82 4.48 5.07 12.90
CA SER A 82 4.95 3.84 12.28
C SER A 82 4.61 3.79 10.79
N VAL A 83 3.42 4.26 10.40
CA VAL A 83 3.01 4.30 8.99
C VAL A 83 3.87 5.30 8.21
N GLN A 84 4.14 6.48 8.81
CA GLN A 84 5.03 7.48 8.23
C GLN A 84 6.47 6.96 8.06
N ALA A 85 7.00 6.24 9.04
CA ALA A 85 8.33 5.64 8.94
C ALA A 85 8.41 4.58 7.82
N GLN A 86 7.38 3.74 7.69
CA GLN A 86 7.26 2.75 6.61
C GLN A 86 7.21 3.43 5.24
N PHE A 87 6.41 4.48 5.11
CA PHE A 87 6.34 5.30 3.90
C PHE A 87 7.72 5.88 3.54
N CYS A 88 8.38 6.56 4.48
CA CYS A 88 9.69 7.19 4.24
C CYS A 88 10.74 6.16 3.80
N ARG A 89 10.77 4.99 4.45
CA ARG A 89 11.68 3.90 4.10
C ARG A 89 11.43 3.41 2.67
N ALA A 90 10.18 3.14 2.32
CA ALA A 90 9.82 2.67 0.99
C ALA A 90 10.10 3.73 -0.11
N VAL A 91 9.85 5.02 0.14
CA VAL A 91 10.23 6.10 -0.78
C VAL A 91 11.74 6.11 -1.02
N LYS A 92 12.55 5.93 0.02
CA LYS A 92 14.01 5.86 -0.12
C LYS A 92 14.48 4.66 -0.90
N GLU A 93 13.87 3.50 -0.70
CA GLU A 93 14.17 2.30 -1.50
C GLU A 93 13.87 2.52 -2.98
N LEU A 94 12.73 3.14 -3.31
CA LEU A 94 12.38 3.52 -4.69
C LEU A 94 13.34 4.56 -5.28
N GLN A 95 13.85 5.48 -4.46
CA GLN A 95 14.88 6.44 -4.88
C GLN A 95 16.21 5.74 -5.17
N ILE A 96 16.67 4.88 -4.27
CA ILE A 96 17.95 4.16 -4.40
C ILE A 96 17.95 3.25 -5.64
N THR A 97 16.81 2.62 -5.92
CA THR A 97 16.64 1.77 -7.12
C THR A 97 16.46 2.56 -8.42
N GLY A 98 16.45 3.89 -8.36
CA GLY A 98 16.35 4.76 -9.54
C GLY A 98 14.95 4.85 -10.13
N LEU A 99 13.92 4.37 -9.43
CA LEU A 99 12.52 4.45 -9.88
C LEU A 99 11.92 5.84 -9.65
N LEU A 100 12.45 6.59 -8.68
CA LEU A 100 12.02 7.93 -8.31
C LEU A 100 13.16 8.93 -8.22
N ARG A 101 12.86 10.18 -8.58
CA ARG A 101 13.69 11.35 -8.30
C ARG A 101 13.02 12.19 -7.21
N MET A 102 13.81 12.57 -6.22
CA MET A 102 13.36 13.37 -5.07
C MET A 102 12.92 14.78 -5.46
N PRO A 103 12.14 15.45 -4.59
CA PRO A 103 11.63 16.79 -4.87
C PRO A 103 12.76 17.78 -5.15
N SER A 104 12.50 18.68 -6.10
CA SER A 104 13.41 19.78 -6.41
C SER A 104 13.07 21.01 -5.56
N LYS A 105 14.01 21.97 -5.46
CA LYS A 105 13.76 23.25 -4.76
C LYS A 105 12.55 24.02 -5.30
N ARG A 106 12.16 23.78 -6.56
CA ARG A 106 11.01 24.46 -7.19
C ARG A 106 9.67 23.83 -6.84
N ARG A 107 9.66 22.54 -6.48
CA ARG A 107 8.45 21.77 -6.13
C ARG A 107 8.79 20.77 -5.03
N PRO A 108 8.84 21.23 -3.76
CA PRO A 108 9.22 20.37 -2.63
C PRO A 108 8.17 19.29 -2.33
N ASP A 109 6.92 19.52 -2.73
CA ASP A 109 5.79 18.63 -2.42
C ASP A 109 5.57 17.52 -3.45
N TYR A 110 6.44 17.43 -4.48
CA TYR A 110 6.30 16.47 -5.57
C TYR A 110 7.56 15.63 -5.75
N VAL A 111 7.37 14.33 -5.96
CA VAL A 111 8.42 13.44 -6.49
C VAL A 111 8.16 13.15 -7.96
N GLN A 112 9.22 12.84 -8.70
CA GLN A 112 9.12 12.52 -10.13
C GLN A 112 9.39 11.04 -10.36
N ARG A 113 8.54 10.40 -11.16
CA ARG A 113 8.78 9.04 -11.67
C ARG A 113 9.81 9.06 -12.77
N VAL A 114 10.76 8.14 -12.70
CA VAL A 114 11.84 8.04 -13.69
C VAL A 114 11.62 6.86 -14.65
N ALA A 115 10.82 5.87 -14.25
CA ALA A 115 10.52 4.68 -15.06
C ALA A 115 9.01 4.45 -15.25
N PHE A 116 8.64 4.08 -16.48
CA PHE A 116 7.26 3.77 -16.91
C PHE A 116 7.23 2.43 -17.63
N GLY A 117 6.13 1.68 -17.49
CA GLY A 117 5.88 0.44 -18.26
C GLY A 117 6.69 -0.79 -17.82
N LEU A 118 7.15 -0.83 -16.57
CA LEU A 118 7.89 -1.95 -15.96
C LEU A 118 6.97 -2.99 -15.32
#